data_AF-A0A1I9WLA0-F1
#
_entry.id   AF-A0A1I9WLA0-F1
#
_cell.length_a   1.000
_cell.length_b   1.000
_cell.length_c   1.000
_cell.angle_alpha   90.00
_cell.angle_beta   90.00
_cell.angle_gamma   90.00
#
_symmetry.space_group_name_H-M   'P 1'
#
loop_
_entity.id
_entity.type
_entity.pdbx_description
1 polymer ?
#
loop_
_entity_poly.entity_id
_entity_poly.type
_entity_poly.pdbx_seq_one_letter_code
_entity_poly.pdbx_strand_id
1 'polypeptide(L)'
;MQSNRPMRGRCPPPSDPLKCPPLYTGYMANKEYCNRYIQCVNGVGYNRTCEPPKMFDDIVLICNDPERVNCGTRKRGYDGGAGGGGGGGG
;
A
#
# COMPACT_ATOMS: atom_id res chain seq x y z
N MET A 1 36.58 -6.34 3.47
CA MET A 1 36.03 -4.96 3.45
C MET A 1 35.07 -4.82 2.28
N GLN A 2 33.80 -5.20 2.42
CA GLN A 2 32.78 -4.87 1.42
C GLN A 2 31.40 -4.77 2.10
N SER A 3 31.27 -3.82 3.02
CA SER A 3 29.96 -3.43 3.56
C SER A 3 29.37 -2.38 2.64
N ASN A 4 28.91 -2.81 1.47
CA ASN A 4 28.07 -2.00 0.59
C ASN A 4 26.91 -2.90 0.14
N ARG A 5 26.07 -3.27 1.11
CA ARG A 5 24.76 -3.84 0.80
C ARG A 5 23.90 -2.69 0.26
N PRO A 6 23.48 -2.71 -1.02
CA PRO A 6 22.49 -1.75 -1.48
C PRO A 6 21.24 -2.00 -0.62
N MET A 7 20.75 -0.94 0.01
CA MET A 7 19.47 -0.93 0.69
C MET A 7 18.40 -1.35 -0.32
N ARG A 8 18.13 -2.65 -0.44
CA ARG A 8 16.96 -3.19 -1.14
C ARG A 8 15.75 -2.93 -0.27
N GLY A 9 15.44 -1.65 -0.16
CA GLY A 9 14.44 -1.04 0.67
C GLY A 9 14.24 0.35 0.11
N ARG A 10 13.55 0.43 -1.03
CA ARG A 10 13.05 1.71 -1.53
C ARG A 10 12.06 2.21 -0.49
N CYS A 11 12.51 2.97 0.49
CA CYS A 11 11.64 3.97 1.09
C CYS A 11 11.28 4.92 -0.07
N PRO A 12 10.02 4.94 -0.54
CA PRO A 12 9.63 5.93 -1.51
C PRO A 12 9.95 7.32 -0.92
N PRO A 13 10.55 8.23 -1.71
CA PRO A 13 10.80 9.58 -1.23
C PRO A 13 9.47 10.20 -0.74
N PRO A 14 9.47 11.07 0.28
CA PRO A 14 8.28 11.74 0.81
C PRO A 14 7.64 12.74 -0.17
N SER A 15 7.93 12.62 -1.47
CA SER A 15 7.68 13.62 -2.51
C SER A 15 6.45 13.34 -3.35
N ASP A 16 5.71 12.24 -3.12
CA ASP A 16 4.35 12.15 -3.63
C ASP A 16 3.43 12.74 -2.58
N PRO A 17 2.97 14.01 -2.71
CA PRO A 17 1.91 14.54 -1.87
C PRO A 17 0.67 13.71 -2.14
N LEU A 18 0.52 12.66 -1.34
CA LEU A 18 -0.69 11.87 -1.26
C LEU A 18 -1.78 12.88 -0.88
N LYS A 19 -2.72 13.06 -1.80
CA LYS A 19 -3.82 14.03 -1.73
C LYS A 19 -4.69 13.76 -0.51
N CYS A 20 -4.25 14.28 0.63
CA CYS A 20 -5.07 14.46 1.82
C CYS A 20 -5.76 15.82 1.71
N PRO A 21 -7.03 15.95 2.13
CA PRO A 21 -7.64 17.25 2.28
C PRO A 21 -6.85 18.15 3.26
N PRO A 22 -6.87 19.48 3.12
CA PRO A 22 -6.18 20.39 4.03
C PRO A 22 -6.64 20.14 5.48
N LEU A 23 -5.69 20.05 6.41
CA LEU A 23 -5.93 19.79 7.84
C LEU A 23 -6.58 18.44 8.18
N TYR A 24 -6.80 17.56 7.20
CA TYR A 24 -7.34 16.23 7.47
C TYR A 24 -6.30 15.33 8.15
N THR A 25 -6.73 14.66 9.21
CA THR A 25 -5.96 13.65 9.92
C THR A 25 -6.78 12.36 9.97
N GLY A 26 -6.22 11.27 9.44
CA GLY A 26 -6.94 10.00 9.30
C GLY A 26 -6.23 9.03 8.36
N TYR A 27 -6.94 7.99 7.96
CA TYR A 27 -6.43 6.98 7.03
C TYR A 27 -7.27 6.94 5.75
N MET A 28 -6.64 6.64 4.62
CA MET A 28 -7.29 6.51 3.33
C MET A 28 -6.73 5.33 2.55
N ALA A 29 -7.57 4.64 1.78
CA ALA A 29 -7.11 3.56 0.92
C ALA A 29 -6.21 4.07 -0.21
N ASN A 30 -5.16 3.30 -0.51
CA ASN A 30 -4.38 3.51 -1.72
C ASN A 30 -5.17 3.00 -2.94
N LYS A 31 -5.10 3.72 -4.07
CA LYS A 31 -5.86 3.40 -5.29
C LYS A 31 -5.27 2.25 -6.10
N GLU A 32 -3.97 1.99 -5.96
CA GLU A 32 -3.26 0.98 -6.74
C GLU A 32 -3.08 -0.32 -5.94
N TYR A 33 -2.73 -0.21 -4.66
CA TYR A 33 -2.39 -1.35 -3.81
C TYR A 33 -3.32 -1.48 -2.61
N CYS A 34 -3.91 -2.66 -2.47
CA CYS A 34 -4.84 -3.03 -1.43
C CYS A 34 -4.21 -3.14 -0.05
N ASN A 35 -2.95 -3.57 -0.01
CA ASN A 35 -2.15 -3.64 1.19
C ASN A 35 -1.48 -2.30 1.52
N ARG A 36 -1.77 -1.22 0.78
CA ARG A 36 -1.23 0.11 1.07
C ARG A 36 -2.35 1.06 1.44
N TYR A 37 -1.99 2.02 2.28
CA TYR A 37 -2.88 3.06 2.74
C TYR A 37 -2.10 4.35 2.98
N ILE A 38 -2.82 5.45 3.06
CA ILE A 38 -2.29 6.78 3.26
C ILE A 38 -2.68 7.19 4.65
N GLN A 39 -1.69 7.44 5.49
CA GLN A 39 -1.89 8.09 6.78
C GLN A 39 -1.78 9.60 6.58
N CYS A 40 -2.88 10.32 6.71
CA CYS A 40 -2.91 11.77 6.67
C CYS A 40 -2.69 12.33 8.08
N VAL A 41 -1.79 13.30 8.20
CA VAL A 41 -1.57 14.07 9.44
C VAL A 41 -1.49 15.55 9.07
N ASN A 42 -2.45 16.36 9.51
CA ASN A 42 -2.56 17.78 9.19
C ASN A 42 -2.46 18.08 7.68
N GLY A 43 -3.10 17.26 6.84
CA GLY A 43 -3.04 17.40 5.38
C GLY A 43 -1.77 16.88 4.72
N VAL A 44 -0.82 16.32 5.48
CA VAL A 44 0.37 15.65 4.95
C VAL A 44 0.12 14.15 4.90
N GLY A 45 0.16 13.57 3.70
CA GLY A 45 -0.07 12.14 3.49
C GLY A 45 1.21 11.32 3.51
N TYR A 46 1.21 10.23 4.27
CA TYR A 46 2.31 9.28 4.38
C TYR A 46 1.85 7.91 3.85
N ASN A 47 2.56 7.39 2.85
CA ASN A 47 2.28 6.04 2.35
C ASN A 47 2.72 5.01 3.40
N ARG A 48 1.79 4.14 3.78
CA ARG A 48 1.99 3.03 4.69
C ARG A 48 1.60 1.73 3.99
N THR A 49 2.23 0.65 4.42
CA THR A 49 1.93 -0.70 3.92
C THR A 49 1.52 -1.55 5.12
N CYS A 50 0.42 -2.30 4.98
CA CYS A 50 -0.01 -3.27 5.95
C CYS A 50 0.97 -4.46 6.00
N GLU A 51 1.04 -5.09 7.16
CA GLU A 51 1.84 -6.31 7.33
C GLU A 51 1.23 -7.46 6.53
N PRO A 52 2.04 -8.22 5.76
CA PRO A 52 1.55 -9.42 5.09
C PRO A 52 0.91 -10.42 6.05
N PRO A 53 -0.26 -11.01 5.73
CA PRO A 53 -1.06 -10.89 4.50
C PRO A 53 -2.23 -9.87 4.57
N LYS A 54 -2.21 -8.89 5.48
CA LYS A 54 -3.35 -8.01 5.80
C LYS A 54 -3.68 -6.97 4.73
N MET A 55 -4.93 -6.67 4.47
CA MET A 55 -5.30 -5.61 3.52
C MET A 55 -5.85 -4.40 4.26
N PHE A 56 -5.73 -3.22 3.66
CA PHE A 56 -6.34 -2.03 4.24
C PHE A 56 -7.83 -2.02 3.95
N ASP A 57 -8.60 -2.10 5.03
CA ASP A 57 -10.04 -2.00 5.07
C ASP A 57 -10.44 -0.52 5.12
N ASP A 58 -11.07 -0.03 4.06
CA ASP A 58 -11.51 1.36 3.94
C ASP A 58 -12.83 1.66 4.67
N ILE A 59 -13.50 0.64 5.20
CA ILE A 59 -14.72 0.77 5.99
C ILE A 59 -14.34 1.05 7.46
N VAL A 60 -13.46 0.22 8.02
CA VAL A 60 -13.03 0.33 9.43
C VAL A 60 -11.67 1.02 9.60
N LEU A 61 -11.01 1.41 8.51
CA LEU A 61 -9.75 2.16 8.47
C LEU A 61 -8.57 1.46 9.17
N ILE A 62 -8.52 0.13 9.09
CA ILE A 62 -7.45 -0.70 9.70
C ILE A 62 -6.89 -1.72 8.71
N CYS A 63 -5.72 -2.26 9.02
CA CYS A 63 -5.20 -3.45 8.35
C CYS A 63 -5.94 -4.69 8.87
N ASN A 64 -6.81 -5.25 8.04
CA ASN A 64 -7.68 -6.37 8.35
C ASN A 64 -7.33 -7.60 7.50
N ASP A 65 -7.90 -8.76 7.79
CA ASP A 65 -7.65 -9.96 7.01
C ASP A 65 -8.15 -9.81 5.57
N PRO A 66 -7.41 -10.34 4.56
CA PRO A 66 -7.78 -10.19 3.15
C PRO A 66 -9.17 -10.76 2.82
N GLU A 67 -9.68 -11.69 3.63
CA GLU A 67 -11.02 -12.28 3.50
C GLU A 67 -12.14 -11.30 3.91
N ARG A 68 -11.82 -10.32 4.77
CA ARG A 68 -12.77 -9.32 5.29
C ARG A 68 -12.74 -8.01 4.52
N VAL A 69 -11.72 -7.81 3.68
CA VAL A 69 -11.49 -6.55 2.97
C VAL A 69 -11.96 -6.63 1.53
N ASN A 70 -12.78 -5.66 1.12
CA ASN A 70 -13.10 -5.52 -0.30
C ASN A 70 -11.97 -4.76 -1.02
N CYS A 71 -11.21 -5.52 -1.80
CA CYS A 71 -10.08 -4.97 -2.53
C CYS A 71 -10.48 -4.24 -3.82
N GLY A 72 -11.67 -4.53 -4.36
CA GLY A 72 -12.11 -4.07 -5.66
C GLY A 72 -11.09 -4.40 -6.75
N THR A 73 -10.69 -3.38 -7.51
CA THR A 73 -9.72 -3.50 -8.61
C THR A 73 -8.26 -3.28 -8.18
N ARG A 74 -7.99 -3.09 -6.88
CA ARG A 74 -6.65 -2.83 -6.35
C ARG A 74 -5.78 -4.09 -6.36
N LYS A 75 -4.47 -3.94 -6.56
CA LYS A 75 -3.51 -5.04 -6.49
C LYS A 75 -3.25 -5.45 -5.04
N ARG A 76 -3.33 -6.74 -4.75
CA ARG A 76 -2.94 -7.33 -3.45
C ARG A 76 -1.40 -7.41 -3.40
N GLY A 77 -0.73 -6.30 -3.06
CA GLY A 77 0.72 -6.08 -3.25
C GLY A 77 1.66 -6.86 -2.32
N TYR A 78 1.46 -8.17 -2.19
CA TYR A 78 2.33 -9.10 -1.47
C TYR A 78 3.30 -9.82 -2.40
N ASP A 79 3.97 -9.05 -3.25
CA ASP A 79 4.96 -9.58 -4.19
C ASP A 79 6.28 -9.91 -3.46
N GLY A 80 6.26 -11.04 -2.77
CA GLY A 80 7.42 -11.77 -2.31
C GLY A 80 7.49 -13.15 -2.96
N GLY A 81 7.63 -13.23 -4.29
CA GLY A 81 8.00 -14.47 -4.99
C GLY A 81 7.36 -14.64 -6.37
N ALA A 82 8.19 -14.98 -7.36
CA ALA A 82 7.88 -15.12 -8.78
C ALA A 82 6.83 -16.20 -9.15
N GLY A 83 6.18 -15.98 -10.31
CA GLY A 83 5.37 -16.93 -11.10
C GLY A 83 4.06 -16.26 -11.54
N GLY A 84 3.71 -16.04 -12.81
CA GLY A 84 3.97 -16.80 -14.03
C GLY A 84 2.64 -17.39 -14.54
N GLY A 85 2.14 -16.89 -15.68
CA GLY A 85 0.97 -17.41 -16.43
C GLY A 85 -0.34 -16.65 -16.20
N GLY A 86 -1.17 -16.31 -17.19
CA GLY A 86 -1.20 -16.58 -18.63
C GLY A 86 -2.65 -16.44 -19.12
N GLY A 87 -2.84 -15.98 -20.36
CA GLY A 87 -3.99 -16.36 -21.21
C GLY A 87 -5.18 -15.40 -21.36
N GLY A 88 -5.37 -14.88 -22.59
CA GLY A 88 -6.60 -15.14 -23.35
C GLY A 88 -7.57 -13.97 -23.63
N GLY A 89 -7.76 -13.69 -24.92
CA GLY A 89 -8.98 -13.10 -25.53
C GLY A 89 -8.69 -11.88 -26.40
N GLY A 90 -8.92 -11.87 -27.72
CA GLY A 90 -9.43 -12.86 -28.67
C GLY A 90 -9.17 -12.39 -30.10
#